data_AF-A0A699L4N2-F1
#
_entry.id   AF-A0A699L4N2-F1
#
_cell.length_a   1.000
_cell.length_b   1.000
_cell.length_c   1.000
_cell.angle_alpha   90.00
_cell.angle_beta   90.00
_cell.angle_gamma   90.00
#
_symmetry.space_group_name_H-M   'P 1'
#
loop_
_entity.id
_entity.type
_entity.pdbx_description
1 polymer ?
#
loop_
_entity_poly.entity_id
_entity_poly.type
_entity_poly.pdbx_seq_one_letter_code
_entity_poly.pdbx_strand_id
1 'polypeptide(L)'
;METKDTLSSCSNSEAQQMQQIQDKAKKSCMVSFLQLHLHLKRLSQNDLHGSRKESGFKRAFATLFGQDTKTFTGIMFLNVEQLEKQLDKEDFQEIGFMSAFKVLETQFQMFITNRDYLNDEYVAMTRNYFIQYTGHAIPEFHDTLIQHLESVNKTINERVQLKREYDSWVNERQMQITEEKVDTSKPLDVSSVDTESSRTESKEQDTSNRSGNDAHDDDVDIKPIYDEGQWLRYKRLLKSMYLL
;
A
#
# COMPACT_ATOMS: atom_id res chain seq x y z
N MET A 1 -48.60 -6.25 14.76
CA MET A 1 -47.52 -5.34 15.18
C MET A 1 -46.23 -6.01 14.77
N GLU A 2 -45.57 -5.45 13.76
CA GLU A 2 -44.44 -6.04 13.05
C GLU A 2 -43.21 -6.18 13.96
N THR A 3 -42.53 -7.32 13.85
CA THR A 3 -41.15 -7.52 14.32
C THR A 3 -40.34 -7.98 13.11
N LYS A 4 -39.86 -7.04 12.28
CA LYS A 4 -39.05 -7.35 11.08
C LYS A 4 -37.69 -6.64 11.02
N ASP A 5 -37.34 -5.81 12.02
CA ASP A 5 -36.19 -4.90 11.89
C ASP A 5 -34.92 -5.28 12.67
N THR A 6 -34.92 -6.37 13.45
CA THR A 6 -33.80 -6.65 14.35
C THR A 6 -32.56 -7.25 13.65
N LEU A 7 -32.72 -7.96 12.53
CA LEU A 7 -31.59 -8.57 11.80
C LEU A 7 -30.88 -7.57 10.87
N SER A 8 -31.62 -6.64 10.27
CA SER A 8 -31.09 -5.61 9.36
C SER A 8 -30.11 -4.65 10.07
N SER A 9 -30.38 -4.31 11.34
CA SER A 9 -29.52 -3.38 12.09
C SER A 9 -28.18 -4.00 12.52
N CYS A 10 -28.14 -5.32 12.76
CA CYS A 10 -26.92 -6.03 13.15
C CYS A 10 -25.91 -6.09 11.99
N SER A 11 -26.37 -6.37 10.78
CA SER A 11 -25.50 -6.44 9.58
C SER A 11 -24.89 -5.10 9.19
N ASN A 12 -25.62 -4.00 9.41
CA ASN A 12 -25.12 -2.67 9.10
C ASN A 12 -24.00 -2.23 10.07
N SER A 13 -24.04 -2.72 11.32
CA SER A 13 -23.00 -2.48 12.34
C SER A 13 -21.68 -3.17 12.00
N GLU A 14 -21.71 -4.41 11.52
CA GLU A 14 -20.52 -5.18 11.17
C GLU A 14 -19.79 -4.61 9.95
N ALA A 15 -20.53 -4.24 8.91
CA ALA A 15 -19.98 -3.57 7.72
C ALA A 15 -19.26 -2.26 8.10
N GLN A 16 -19.86 -1.46 8.99
CA GLN A 16 -19.26 -0.23 9.48
C GLN A 16 -17.97 -0.47 10.27
N GLN A 17 -17.93 -1.51 11.11
CA GLN A 17 -16.72 -1.86 11.87
C GLN A 17 -15.59 -2.28 10.94
N MET A 18 -15.88 -3.12 9.95
CA MET A 18 -14.89 -3.56 8.97
C MET A 18 -14.33 -2.40 8.14
N GLN A 19 -15.19 -1.46 7.74
CA GLN A 19 -14.74 -0.23 7.06
C GLN A 19 -13.85 0.63 7.96
N GLN A 20 -14.21 0.80 9.23
CA GLN A 20 -13.38 1.54 10.20
C GLN A 20 -12.00 0.91 10.39
N ILE A 21 -11.90 -0.42 10.37
CA ILE A 21 -10.62 -1.13 10.45
C ILE A 21 -9.77 -0.82 9.21
N GLN A 22 -10.35 -0.84 8.01
CA GLN A 22 -9.63 -0.46 6.79
C GLN A 22 -9.16 1.00 6.81
N ASP A 23 -10.02 1.92 7.22
CA ASP A 23 -9.68 3.34 7.31
C ASP A 23 -8.55 3.59 8.32
N LYS A 24 -8.58 2.88 9.46
CA LYS A 24 -7.51 2.92 10.46
C LYS A 24 -6.18 2.38 9.90
N ALA A 25 -6.23 1.28 9.15
CA ALA A 25 -5.05 0.72 8.49
C ALA A 25 -4.48 1.67 7.43
N LYS A 26 -5.34 2.30 6.61
CA LYS A 26 -4.95 3.35 5.67
C LYS A 26 -4.21 4.49 6.38
N LYS A 27 -4.79 5.02 7.46
CA LYS A 27 -4.17 6.10 8.27
C LYS A 27 -2.83 5.68 8.85
N SER A 28 -2.73 4.46 9.39
CA SER A 28 -1.47 3.91 9.93
C SER A 28 -0.37 3.87 8.85
N CYS A 29 -0.73 3.43 7.64
CA CYS A 29 0.19 3.40 6.52
C CYS A 29 0.65 4.81 6.11
N MET A 30 -0.27 5.79 6.07
CA MET A 30 0.07 7.20 5.80
C MET A 30 1.06 7.77 6.82
N VAL A 31 0.94 7.40 8.11
CA VAL A 31 1.88 7.85 9.14
C VAL A 31 3.30 7.35 8.85
N SER A 32 3.46 6.06 8.52
CA SER A 32 4.76 5.49 8.13
C SER A 32 5.32 6.19 6.89
N PHE A 33 4.49 6.51 5.91
CA PHE A 33 4.90 7.26 4.72
C PHE A 33 5.40 8.67 5.05
N LEU A 34 4.65 9.39 5.88
CA LEU A 34 5.01 10.74 6.27
C LEU A 34 6.35 10.74 7.03
N GLN A 35 6.60 9.74 7.88
CA GLN A 35 7.88 9.60 8.56
C GLN A 35 9.04 9.39 7.58
N LEU A 36 8.89 8.49 6.61
CA LEU A 36 9.88 8.28 5.55
C LEU A 36 10.13 9.56 4.74
N HIS A 37 9.05 10.23 4.33
CA HIS A 37 9.11 11.49 3.59
C HIS A 37 9.85 12.58 4.37
N LEU A 38 9.52 12.78 5.65
CA LEU A 38 10.15 13.77 6.51
C LEU A 38 11.64 13.50 6.72
N HIS A 39 12.02 12.23 6.87
CA HIS A 39 13.42 11.85 7.03
C HIS A 39 14.23 12.12 5.76
N LEU A 40 13.68 11.79 4.58
CA LEU A 40 14.26 12.16 3.28
C LEU A 40 14.40 13.67 3.11
N LYS A 41 13.42 14.43 3.60
CA LYS A 41 13.38 15.89 3.49
C LYS A 41 14.58 16.59 4.11
N ARG A 42 15.21 15.99 5.12
CA ARG A 42 16.45 16.48 5.74
C ARG A 42 17.63 16.59 4.77
N LEU A 43 17.61 15.87 3.65
CA LEU A 43 18.63 15.97 2.61
C LEU A 43 18.44 17.20 1.70
N SER A 44 17.24 17.78 1.71
CA SER A 44 16.84 18.92 0.86
C SER A 44 16.51 20.20 1.61
N GLN A 45 16.20 20.11 2.91
CA GLN A 45 15.85 21.24 3.77
C GLN A 45 17.01 21.62 4.66
N ASN A 46 17.61 22.78 4.41
CA ASN A 46 18.58 23.37 5.32
C ASN A 46 18.62 24.91 5.16
N ASP A 47 18.79 25.60 6.28
CA ASP A 47 19.00 27.05 6.37
C ASP A 47 20.40 27.47 5.87
N LEU A 48 21.29 26.51 5.61
CA LEU A 48 22.66 26.71 5.15
C LEU A 48 22.78 26.98 3.63
N HIS A 49 21.70 27.37 2.97
CA HIS A 49 21.68 27.62 1.52
C HIS A 49 22.71 28.70 1.11
N GLY A 50 23.53 28.40 0.11
CA GLY A 50 24.62 29.25 -0.38
C GLY A 50 25.89 29.22 0.47
N SER A 51 25.95 28.41 1.53
CA SER A 51 27.13 28.37 2.42
C SER A 51 28.20 27.38 1.96
N ARG A 52 29.43 27.56 2.47
CA ARG A 52 30.51 26.57 2.34
C ARG A 52 30.14 25.19 2.91
N LYS A 53 29.22 25.14 3.88
CA LYS A 53 28.76 23.89 4.48
C LYS A 53 27.84 23.12 3.55
N GLU A 54 26.96 23.79 2.83
CA GLU A 54 26.10 23.16 1.82
C GLU A 54 26.93 22.61 0.66
N SER A 55 27.91 23.37 0.14
CA SER A 55 28.78 22.87 -0.93
C SER A 55 29.63 21.67 -0.48
N GLY A 56 30.15 21.72 0.75
CA GLY A 56 30.82 20.59 1.41
C GLY A 56 29.91 19.37 1.53
N PHE A 57 28.65 19.56 1.95
CA PHE A 57 27.65 18.49 2.02
C PHE A 57 27.33 17.90 0.64
N LYS A 58 27.06 18.71 -0.38
CA LYS A 58 26.74 18.22 -1.74
C LYS A 58 27.89 17.37 -2.30
N ARG A 59 29.13 17.83 -2.11
CA ARG A 59 30.33 17.08 -2.50
C ARG A 59 30.45 15.78 -1.70
N ALA A 60 30.27 15.86 -0.37
CA ALA A 60 30.33 14.72 0.51
C ALA A 60 29.30 13.64 0.14
N PHE A 61 28.06 14.06 -0.10
CA PHE A 61 26.97 13.20 -0.52
C PHE A 61 27.27 12.55 -1.87
N ALA A 62 27.73 13.31 -2.87
CA ALA A 62 28.10 12.75 -4.17
C ALA A 62 29.22 11.72 -4.07
N THR A 63 30.22 11.95 -3.22
CA THR A 63 31.29 10.97 -2.96
C THR A 63 30.76 9.70 -2.29
N LEU A 64 29.89 9.84 -1.28
CA LEU A 64 29.37 8.71 -0.51
C LEU A 64 28.37 7.86 -1.29
N PHE A 65 27.55 8.50 -2.14
CA PHE A 65 26.39 7.86 -2.75
C PHE A 65 26.47 7.78 -4.27
N GLY A 66 27.55 8.30 -4.88
CA GLY A 66 27.78 8.24 -6.33
C GLY A 66 26.81 9.08 -7.16
N GLN A 67 25.98 9.90 -6.52
CA GLN A 67 24.95 10.72 -7.16
C GLN A 67 24.80 12.05 -6.43
N ASP A 68 24.49 13.13 -7.16
CA ASP A 68 24.23 14.43 -6.53
C ASP A 68 22.94 14.41 -5.70
N THR A 69 22.92 15.25 -4.65
CA THR A 69 21.80 15.31 -3.69
C THR A 69 20.47 15.67 -4.34
N LYS A 70 20.47 16.50 -5.39
CA LYS A 70 19.25 16.99 -6.02
C LYS A 70 18.61 15.90 -6.87
N THR A 71 19.40 15.18 -7.66
CA THR A 71 18.91 14.04 -8.44
C THR A 71 18.43 12.93 -7.51
N PHE A 72 19.21 12.61 -6.46
CA PHE A 72 18.81 11.61 -5.47
C PHE A 72 17.47 11.97 -4.82
N THR A 73 17.38 13.14 -4.18
CA THR A 73 16.14 13.56 -3.48
C THR A 73 14.97 13.66 -4.44
N GLY A 74 15.17 14.18 -5.66
CA GLY A 74 14.14 14.21 -6.70
C GLY A 74 13.58 12.82 -7.02
N ILE A 75 14.44 11.83 -7.24
CA ILE A 75 14.01 10.45 -7.50
C ILE A 75 13.27 9.88 -6.30
N MET A 76 13.81 10.05 -5.09
CA MET A 76 13.19 9.49 -3.88
C MET A 76 11.83 10.11 -3.59
N PHE A 77 11.67 11.42 -3.78
CA PHE A 77 10.38 12.08 -3.62
C PHE A 77 9.37 11.62 -4.67
N LEU A 78 9.78 11.51 -5.94
CA LEU A 78 8.89 10.98 -6.98
C LEU A 78 8.41 9.57 -6.65
N ASN A 79 9.30 8.71 -6.15
CA ASN A 79 8.93 7.35 -5.76
C ASN A 79 7.97 7.33 -4.55
N VAL A 80 8.20 8.17 -3.55
CA VAL A 80 7.31 8.30 -2.38
C VAL A 80 5.94 8.85 -2.79
N GLU A 81 5.88 9.88 -3.64
CA GLU A 81 4.63 10.43 -4.17
C GLU A 81 3.84 9.41 -5.00
N GLN A 82 4.53 8.59 -5.81
CA GLN A 82 3.88 7.51 -6.55
C GLN A 82 3.27 6.48 -5.61
N LEU A 83 3.96 6.14 -4.54
CA LEU A 83 3.50 5.19 -3.55
C LEU A 83 2.31 5.72 -2.75
N GLU A 84 2.33 7.00 -2.38
CA GLU A 84 1.19 7.72 -1.79
C GLU A 84 -0.03 7.71 -2.72
N LYS A 85 0.17 7.99 -4.02
CA LYS A 85 -0.91 7.90 -5.03
C LYS A 85 -1.53 6.50 -5.11
N GLN A 86 -0.74 5.44 -4.98
CA GLN A 86 -1.29 4.06 -4.94
C GLN A 86 -2.09 3.80 -3.66
N LEU A 87 -1.72 4.44 -2.54
CA LEU A 87 -2.41 4.30 -1.26
C LEU A 87 -3.78 5.01 -1.24
N ASP A 88 -3.88 6.11 -2.00
CA ASP A 88 -5.06 6.98 -2.03
C ASP A 88 -6.11 6.62 -3.07
N LYS A 89 -5.85 5.64 -3.93
CA LYS A 89 -6.88 5.05 -4.79
C LYS A 89 -8.06 4.56 -3.95
N GLU A 90 -9.27 4.81 -4.46
CA GLU A 90 -10.52 4.28 -3.89
C GLU A 90 -10.42 2.76 -3.78
N ASP A 91 -10.03 2.11 -4.88
CA ASP A 91 -9.72 0.69 -4.91
C ASP A 91 -8.23 0.45 -4.69
N PHE A 92 -7.88 -0.02 -3.48
CA PHE A 92 -6.51 -0.39 -3.16
C PHE A 92 -6.01 -1.53 -4.06
N GLN A 93 -4.97 -1.27 -4.85
CA GLN A 93 -4.36 -2.25 -5.76
C GLN A 93 -3.05 -2.79 -5.17
N GLU A 94 -3.08 -3.98 -4.57
CA GLU A 94 -1.91 -4.62 -3.95
C GLU A 94 -0.72 -4.69 -4.92
N ILE A 95 -0.93 -5.18 -6.15
CA ILE A 95 0.14 -5.35 -7.16
C ILE A 95 0.79 -4.02 -7.52
N GLY A 96 -0.03 -2.99 -7.80
CA GLY A 96 0.46 -1.66 -8.18
C GLY A 96 1.25 -1.01 -7.05
N PHE A 97 0.78 -1.20 -5.82
CA PHE A 97 1.42 -0.70 -4.62
C PHE A 97 2.77 -1.42 -4.35
N MET A 98 2.80 -2.75 -4.36
CA MET A 98 4.03 -3.54 -4.16
C MET A 98 5.08 -3.24 -5.22
N SER A 99 4.65 -3.01 -6.47
CA SER A 99 5.52 -2.61 -7.55
C SER A 99 6.18 -1.25 -7.29
N ALA A 100 5.40 -0.25 -6.86
CA ALA A 100 5.92 1.07 -6.50
C ALA A 100 6.87 1.02 -5.29
N PHE A 101 6.53 0.23 -4.26
CA PHE A 101 7.39 0.04 -3.10
C PHE A 101 8.73 -0.62 -3.47
N LYS A 102 8.72 -1.63 -4.35
CA LYS A 102 9.94 -2.31 -4.80
C LYS A 102 10.88 -1.39 -5.58
N VAL A 103 10.32 -0.47 -6.39
CA VAL A 103 11.12 0.56 -7.07
C VAL A 103 11.82 1.45 -6.03
N LEU A 104 11.07 1.93 -5.03
CA LEU A 104 11.61 2.73 -3.94
C LEU A 104 12.72 1.98 -3.18
N GLU A 105 12.46 0.72 -2.81
CA GLU A 105 13.41 -0.15 -2.12
C GLU A 105 14.69 -0.35 -2.93
N THR A 106 14.59 -0.65 -4.22
CA THR A 106 15.75 -0.88 -5.09
C THR A 106 16.64 0.36 -5.21
N GLN A 107 16.04 1.55 -5.34
CA GLN A 107 16.76 2.81 -5.37
C GLN A 107 17.45 3.10 -4.02
N PHE A 108 16.80 2.72 -2.91
CA PHE A 108 17.42 2.80 -1.59
C PHE A 108 18.54 1.77 -1.36
N GLN A 109 18.46 0.56 -1.94
CA GLN A 109 19.52 -0.44 -1.79
C GLN A 109 20.85 0.07 -2.29
N MET A 110 20.87 0.76 -3.44
CA MET A 110 22.10 1.39 -3.95
C MET A 110 22.72 2.36 -2.95
N PHE A 111 21.89 3.08 -2.19
CA PHE A 111 22.32 3.98 -1.11
C PHE A 111 22.79 3.22 0.13
N ILE A 112 22.26 2.01 0.36
CA ILE A 112 22.55 1.22 1.54
C ILE A 112 23.87 0.46 1.46
N THR A 113 24.14 -0.14 0.31
CA THR A 113 25.27 -1.05 0.13
C THR A 113 26.61 -0.31 0.01
N ASN A 114 26.61 1.00 -0.20
CA ASN A 114 27.82 1.80 -0.39
C ASN A 114 28.49 2.22 0.94
N ARG A 115 29.02 1.24 1.70
CA ARG A 115 29.68 1.46 3.01
C ARG A 115 31.22 1.46 2.97
N ASP A 116 31.84 1.10 1.85
CA ASP A 116 33.28 0.84 1.77
C ASP A 116 34.16 2.09 1.95
N TYR A 117 33.58 3.29 1.90
CA TYR A 117 34.33 4.54 1.91
C TYR A 117 34.63 5.10 3.31
N LEU A 118 34.33 4.39 4.39
CA LEU A 118 34.20 5.02 5.72
C LEU A 118 35.51 5.20 6.54
N ASN A 119 36.68 4.77 6.07
CA ASN A 119 37.90 4.70 6.92
C ASN A 119 39.06 5.66 6.54
N ASP A 120 38.90 6.59 5.59
CA ASP A 120 39.93 7.55 5.18
C ASP A 120 39.76 8.93 5.89
N GLU A 121 40.87 9.66 6.09
CA GLU A 121 40.92 11.04 6.59
C GLU A 121 40.09 12.00 5.74
N TYR A 122 40.05 11.80 4.42
CA TYR A 122 39.19 12.56 3.51
C TYR A 122 37.70 12.34 3.80
N VAL A 123 37.36 11.17 4.35
CA VAL A 123 35.99 10.79 4.70
C VAL A 123 35.60 11.32 6.08
N ALA A 124 36.56 11.56 6.98
CA ALA A 124 36.30 12.26 8.24
C ALA A 124 35.74 13.67 8.00
N MET A 125 36.30 14.41 7.03
CA MET A 125 35.80 15.73 6.63
C MET A 125 34.40 15.64 6.00
N THR A 126 34.19 14.66 5.14
CA THR A 126 32.91 14.34 4.48
C THR A 126 31.80 14.05 5.51
N ARG A 127 32.11 13.26 6.53
CA ARG A 127 31.21 12.95 7.66
C ARG A 127 30.82 14.21 8.43
N ASN A 128 31.77 15.09 8.70
CA ASN A 128 31.51 16.33 9.44
C ASN A 128 30.55 17.25 8.65
N TYR A 129 30.74 17.38 7.34
CA TYR A 129 29.79 18.12 6.50
C TYR A 129 28.39 17.49 6.49
N PHE A 130 28.31 16.15 6.44
CA PHE A 130 27.02 15.45 6.52
C PHE A 130 26.31 15.71 7.85
N ILE A 131 27.00 15.53 8.98
CA ILE A 131 26.46 15.75 10.32
C ILE A 131 26.02 17.21 10.50
N GLN A 132 26.85 18.18 10.09
CA GLN A 132 26.47 19.60 10.19
C GLN A 132 25.25 19.95 9.35
N TYR A 133 25.03 19.24 8.24
CA TYR A 133 23.90 19.50 7.35
C TYR A 133 22.62 18.80 7.81
N THR A 134 22.68 17.52 8.16
CA THR A 134 21.50 16.70 8.48
C THR A 134 21.22 16.60 9.98
N GLY A 135 22.18 16.98 10.82
CA GLY A 135 22.15 16.77 12.27
C GLY A 135 22.38 15.32 12.72
N HIS A 136 22.65 14.39 11.79
CA HIS A 136 22.73 12.96 12.08
C HIS A 136 24.06 12.39 11.59
N ALA A 137 24.63 11.46 12.36
CA ALA A 137 25.72 10.65 11.83
C ALA A 137 25.22 9.83 10.64
N ILE A 138 26.09 9.56 9.67
CA ILE A 138 25.72 8.76 8.48
C ILE A 138 25.11 7.41 8.89
N PRO A 139 25.70 6.62 9.81
CA PRO A 139 25.12 5.34 10.23
C PRO A 139 23.72 5.51 10.85
N GLU A 140 23.55 6.49 11.73
CA GLU A 140 22.26 6.75 12.40
C GLU A 140 21.17 7.18 11.41
N PHE A 141 21.54 8.04 10.44
CA PHE A 141 20.63 8.45 9.37
C PHE A 141 20.18 7.24 8.56
N HIS A 142 21.12 6.33 8.29
CA HIS A 142 20.90 5.10 7.55
C HIS A 142 19.98 4.12 8.28
N ASP A 143 20.27 3.85 9.55
CA ASP A 143 19.50 2.92 10.36
C ASP A 143 18.06 3.44 10.57
N THR A 144 17.90 4.76 10.77
CA THR A 144 16.58 5.40 10.86
C THR A 144 15.80 5.27 9.56
N LEU A 145 16.47 5.43 8.41
CA LEU A 145 15.86 5.29 7.10
C LEU A 145 15.39 3.85 6.84
N ILE A 146 16.22 2.86 7.21
CA ILE A 146 15.87 1.43 7.14
C ILE A 146 14.65 1.15 8.02
N GLN A 147 14.62 1.66 9.26
CA GLN A 147 13.47 1.51 10.16
C GLN A 147 12.18 2.09 9.56
N HIS A 148 12.24 3.25 8.92
CA HIS A 148 11.07 3.84 8.25
C HIS A 148 10.59 2.97 7.08
N LEU A 149 11.50 2.43 6.27
CA LEU A 149 11.16 1.50 5.19
C LEU A 149 10.53 0.20 5.71
N GLU A 150 11.06 -0.37 6.79
CA GLU A 150 10.49 -1.53 7.45
C GLU A 150 9.10 -1.25 8.02
N SER A 151 8.90 -0.08 8.63
CA SER A 151 7.59 0.37 9.14
C SER A 151 6.57 0.52 8.02
N VAL A 152 6.97 1.14 6.91
CA VAL A 152 6.15 1.23 5.69
C VAL A 152 5.77 -0.19 5.25
N ASN A 153 6.74 -1.08 4.99
CA ASN A 153 6.50 -2.46 4.57
C ASN A 153 5.55 -3.22 5.51
N LYS A 154 5.74 -3.07 6.82
CA LYS A 154 4.86 -3.69 7.82
C LYS A 154 3.41 -3.23 7.66
N THR A 155 3.17 -1.91 7.64
CA THR A 155 1.82 -1.36 7.51
C THR A 155 1.15 -1.73 6.18
N ILE A 156 1.93 -1.97 5.14
CA ILE A 156 1.45 -2.42 3.83
C ILE A 156 0.94 -3.85 3.92
N ASN A 157 1.73 -4.75 4.49
CA ASN A 157 1.34 -6.16 4.66
C ASN A 157 0.08 -6.29 5.53
N GLU A 158 -0.02 -5.49 6.60
CA GLU A 158 -1.22 -5.42 7.43
C GLU A 158 -2.45 -4.97 6.61
N ARG A 159 -2.31 -3.94 5.77
CA ARG A 159 -3.41 -3.47 4.92
C ARG A 159 -3.82 -4.49 3.86
N VAL A 160 -2.85 -5.18 3.24
CA VAL A 160 -3.10 -6.27 2.29
C VAL A 160 -3.91 -7.39 2.94
N GLN A 161 -3.50 -7.80 4.15
CA GLN A 161 -4.20 -8.84 4.88
C GLN A 161 -5.64 -8.42 5.20
N LEU A 162 -5.83 -7.21 5.74
CA LEU A 162 -7.16 -6.68 6.07
C LEU A 162 -8.07 -6.56 4.86
N LYS A 163 -7.52 -6.23 3.69
CA LYS A 163 -8.30 -6.22 2.44
C LYS A 163 -8.78 -7.63 2.09
N ARG A 164 -7.92 -8.65 2.16
CA ARG A 164 -8.32 -10.04 1.86
C ARG A 164 -9.38 -10.55 2.83
N GLU A 165 -9.25 -10.22 4.11
CA GLU A 165 -10.26 -10.57 5.13
C GLU A 165 -11.60 -9.89 4.85
N TYR A 166 -11.59 -8.61 4.45
CA TYR A 166 -12.78 -7.89 4.04
C TYR A 166 -13.43 -8.49 2.79
N ASP A 167 -12.66 -8.73 1.73
CA ASP A 167 -13.16 -9.29 0.48
C ASP A 167 -13.77 -10.69 0.71
N SER A 168 -13.14 -11.51 1.58
CA SER A 168 -13.68 -12.81 2.01
C SER A 168 -15.00 -12.66 2.75
N TRP A 169 -15.10 -11.72 3.70
CA TRP A 169 -16.32 -11.46 4.45
C TRP A 169 -17.47 -10.98 3.56
N VAL A 170 -17.20 -10.08 2.60
CA VAL A 170 -18.19 -9.60 1.63
C VAL A 170 -18.74 -10.76 0.80
N ASN A 171 -17.87 -11.64 0.32
CA ASN A 171 -18.26 -12.81 -0.48
C ASN A 171 -19.13 -13.79 0.33
N GLU A 172 -18.74 -14.09 1.56
CA GLU A 172 -19.52 -14.95 2.46
C GLU A 172 -20.92 -14.36 2.72
N ARG A 173 -20.99 -13.06 2.98
CA ARG A 173 -22.28 -12.38 3.21
C ARG A 173 -23.16 -12.40 1.97
N GLN A 174 -22.58 -12.19 0.79
CA GLN A 174 -23.29 -12.24 -0.48
C GLN A 174 -23.85 -13.65 -0.76
N MET A 175 -23.11 -14.71 -0.42
CA MET A 175 -23.61 -16.09 -0.50
C MET A 175 -24.81 -16.32 0.43
N GLN A 176 -24.69 -15.94 1.72
CA GLN A 176 -25.78 -16.08 2.69
C GLN A 176 -27.08 -15.40 2.24
N ILE A 177 -26.99 -14.17 1.72
CA ILE A 177 -28.16 -13.44 1.20
C ILE A 177 -28.78 -14.14 -0.01
N THR A 178 -27.96 -14.75 -0.86
CA THR A 178 -28.43 -15.48 -2.05
C THR A 178 -29.15 -16.77 -1.62
N GLU A 179 -28.61 -17.52 -0.66
CA GLU A 179 -29.25 -18.71 -0.09
C GLU A 179 -30.57 -18.37 0.64
N GLU A 180 -30.58 -17.33 1.48
CA GLU A 180 -31.79 -16.90 2.22
C GLU A 180 -32.92 -16.49 1.26
N LYS A 181 -32.57 -15.80 0.16
CA LYS A 181 -33.55 -15.44 -0.89
C LYS A 181 -34.10 -16.67 -1.62
N VAL A 182 -33.28 -17.68 -1.89
CA VAL A 182 -33.73 -18.93 -2.52
C VAL A 182 -34.67 -19.70 -1.59
N ASP A 183 -34.37 -19.79 -0.30
CA ASP A 183 -35.22 -20.56 0.63
C ASP A 183 -36.55 -19.84 0.95
N THR A 184 -36.55 -18.50 0.97
CA THR A 184 -37.79 -17.69 1.07
C THR A 184 -38.66 -17.80 -0.18
N SER A 185 -38.07 -18.17 -1.33
CA SER A 185 -38.80 -18.37 -2.59
C SER A 185 -39.43 -19.77 -2.74
N LYS A 186 -39.27 -20.68 -1.75
CA LYS A 186 -40.14 -21.86 -1.67
C LYS A 186 -41.57 -21.39 -1.39
N PRO A 187 -42.54 -21.72 -2.24
CA PRO A 187 -43.92 -21.28 -2.03
C PRO A 187 -44.39 -21.83 -0.68
N LEU A 188 -44.87 -20.93 0.18
CA LEU A 188 -45.82 -21.31 1.20
C LEU A 188 -46.99 -21.93 0.43
N ASP A 189 -47.12 -23.26 0.54
CA ASP A 189 -48.29 -24.01 0.11
C ASP A 189 -49.48 -23.55 0.97
N VAL A 190 -49.97 -22.36 0.64
CA VAL A 190 -51.26 -21.84 1.09
C VAL A 190 -52.24 -22.46 0.12
N SER A 191 -52.90 -23.51 0.62
CA SER A 191 -54.13 -24.11 0.11
C SER A 191 -54.76 -23.30 -1.02
N SER A 192 -54.78 -23.91 -2.21
CA SER A 192 -55.56 -23.46 -3.35
C SER A 192 -57.00 -23.20 -2.92
N VAL A 193 -57.40 -21.94 -2.92
CA VAL A 193 -58.80 -21.56 -3.08
C VAL A 193 -58.84 -20.78 -4.38
N ASP A 194 -59.44 -21.41 -5.38
CA ASP A 194 -59.73 -20.81 -6.67
C ASP A 194 -60.47 -19.50 -6.46
N THR A 195 -59.87 -18.40 -6.88
CA THR A 195 -60.63 -17.19 -7.21
C THR A 195 -60.13 -16.71 -8.55
N GLU A 196 -60.87 -17.13 -9.56
CA GLU A 196 -60.89 -16.64 -10.93
C GLU A 196 -60.77 -15.11 -10.95
N SER A 197 -59.68 -14.58 -11.49
CA SER A 197 -59.52 -13.15 -11.77
C SER A 197 -59.10 -12.95 -13.22
N SER A 198 -60.14 -12.73 -14.03
CA SER A 198 -60.22 -11.98 -15.28
C SER A 198 -58.91 -11.47 -15.92
N ARG A 199 -58.58 -12.16 -17.03
CA ARG A 199 -58.13 -11.64 -18.33
C ARG A 199 -58.01 -10.12 -18.46
N THR A 200 -56.79 -9.64 -18.65
CA THR A 200 -56.48 -8.44 -19.46
C THR A 200 -55.15 -8.62 -20.19
N GLU A 201 -55.21 -8.46 -21.51
CA GLU A 201 -54.07 -8.53 -22.43
C GLU A 201 -53.17 -7.31 -22.26
N SER A 202 -51.93 -7.51 -21.82
CA SER A 202 -50.87 -6.51 -21.92
C SER A 202 -49.87 -6.92 -23.00
N LYS A 203 -49.95 -6.15 -24.08
CA LYS A 203 -49.18 -6.09 -25.32
C LYS A 203 -47.67 -6.21 -25.09
N GLU A 204 -47.05 -7.12 -25.83
CA GLU A 204 -45.60 -7.23 -26.00
C GLU A 204 -45.02 -5.92 -26.56
N GLN A 205 -43.99 -5.39 -25.89
CA GLN A 205 -43.04 -4.44 -26.46
C GLN A 205 -41.67 -5.09 -26.37
N ASP A 206 -41.19 -5.46 -27.54
CA ASP A 206 -39.89 -6.05 -27.77
C ASP A 206 -38.86 -4.92 -27.86
N THR A 207 -37.90 -4.88 -26.94
CA THR A 207 -36.69 -4.07 -27.11
C THR A 207 -35.49 -5.00 -27.04
N SER A 208 -35.12 -5.50 -28.21
CA SER A 208 -33.83 -6.14 -28.42
C SER A 208 -32.73 -5.13 -28.14
N ASN A 209 -31.83 -5.45 -27.22
CA ASN A 209 -30.46 -4.93 -27.25
C ASN A 209 -29.51 -6.10 -27.12
N ARG A 210 -28.95 -6.46 -28.28
CA ARG A 210 -27.85 -7.41 -28.47
C ARG A 210 -26.60 -6.82 -27.84
N SER A 211 -26.21 -7.25 -26.63
CA SER A 211 -24.90 -6.92 -26.07
C SER A 211 -23.87 -7.88 -26.63
N GLY A 212 -23.14 -7.41 -27.65
CA GLY A 212 -21.96 -8.07 -28.19
C GLY A 212 -20.86 -8.12 -27.13
N ASN A 213 -20.51 -9.32 -26.73
CA ASN A 213 -19.34 -9.69 -25.96
C ASN A 213 -18.19 -9.92 -26.95
N ASP A 214 -17.31 -8.92 -27.07
CA ASP A 214 -15.96 -9.11 -27.58
C ASP A 214 -15.02 -8.06 -26.96
N ALA A 215 -14.28 -8.49 -25.96
CA ALA A 215 -12.98 -7.95 -25.61
C ALA A 215 -12.19 -9.07 -24.93
N HIS A 216 -11.15 -9.50 -25.62
CA HIS A 216 -10.13 -10.47 -25.21
C HIS A 216 -9.76 -10.37 -23.71
N ASP A 217 -10.10 -11.42 -22.96
CA ASP A 217 -9.40 -11.78 -21.73
C ASP A 217 -8.12 -12.51 -22.14
N ASP A 218 -7.00 -11.80 -22.12
CA ASP A 218 -5.71 -12.44 -21.82
C ASP A 218 -5.54 -12.37 -20.30
N ASP A 219 -6.32 -13.20 -19.61
CA ASP A 219 -6.15 -13.52 -18.19
C ASP A 219 -4.87 -14.35 -18.07
N VAL A 220 -3.73 -13.68 -18.20
CA VAL A 220 -2.44 -14.24 -17.85
C VAL A 220 -2.45 -14.33 -16.34
N ASP A 221 -2.58 -15.55 -15.85
CA ASP A 221 -2.31 -15.99 -14.48
C ASP A 221 -0.89 -15.55 -14.08
N ILE A 222 -0.72 -14.28 -13.71
CA ILE A 222 0.53 -13.75 -13.16
C ILE A 222 0.60 -14.27 -11.73
N LYS A 223 1.13 -15.50 -11.63
CA LYS A 223 1.63 -16.07 -10.39
C LYS A 223 2.43 -15.00 -9.65
N PRO A 224 2.09 -14.61 -8.41
CA PRO A 224 2.87 -13.62 -7.69
C PRO A 224 4.29 -14.15 -7.54
N ILE A 225 5.24 -13.47 -8.18
CA ILE A 225 6.68 -13.78 -8.11
C ILE A 225 7.21 -13.26 -6.77
N TYR A 226 6.62 -13.71 -5.68
CA TYR A 226 7.16 -13.51 -4.34
C TYR A 226 7.64 -14.85 -3.80
N ASP A 227 8.94 -15.08 -3.93
CA ASP A 227 9.65 -16.03 -3.09
C ASP A 227 9.98 -15.30 -1.79
N GLU A 228 9.31 -15.65 -0.69
CA GLU A 228 9.64 -15.20 0.68
C GLU A 228 11.13 -15.35 1.00
N GLY A 229 11.81 -16.26 0.29
CA GLY A 229 13.25 -16.49 0.33
C GLY A 229 14.10 -15.26 -0.01
N GLN A 230 13.68 -14.33 -0.87
CA GLN A 230 14.48 -13.14 -1.19
C GLN A 230 14.50 -12.11 -0.05
N TRP A 231 13.35 -11.89 0.58
CA TRP A 231 13.24 -10.99 1.73
C TRP A 231 13.84 -11.61 3.00
N LEU A 232 13.71 -12.93 3.18
CA LEU A 232 14.44 -13.65 4.23
C LEU A 232 15.95 -13.64 3.98
N ARG A 233 16.41 -13.70 2.73
CA ARG A 233 17.81 -13.46 2.36
C ARG A 233 18.24 -12.04 2.74
N TYR A 234 17.41 -11.03 2.47
CA TYR A 234 17.67 -9.65 2.83
C TYR A 234 17.76 -9.44 4.35
N LYS A 235 16.76 -9.91 5.11
CA LYS A 235 16.81 -9.95 6.59
C LYS A 235 18.03 -10.70 7.11
N ARG A 236 18.42 -11.81 6.48
CA ARG A 236 19.56 -12.63 6.90
C ARG A 236 20.90 -11.97 6.56
N LEU A 237 21.01 -11.31 5.40
CA LEU A 237 22.18 -10.52 4.99
C LEU A 237 22.36 -9.30 5.90
N LEU A 238 21.29 -8.54 6.15
CA LEU A 238 21.29 -7.44 7.12
C LEU A 238 21.67 -7.91 8.52
N LYS A 239 21.07 -9.00 9.02
CA LYS A 239 21.39 -9.50 10.37
C LYS A 239 22.81 -10.06 10.47
N SER A 240 23.37 -10.59 9.37
CA SER A 240 24.76 -11.09 9.33
C SER A 240 25.81 -9.98 9.18
N MET A 241 25.46 -8.84 8.58
CA MET A 241 26.36 -7.69 8.43
C MET A 241 26.54 -6.88 9.73
N TYR A 242 25.67 -7.07 10.72
CA TYR A 242 25.67 -6.32 11.99
C TYR A 242 26.04 -7.17 13.22
N LEU A 243 26.49 -8.42 13.03
CA LEU A 243 26.96 -9.33 14.10
C LEU A 243 28.49 -9.54 14.10
N LEU A 244 29.25 -8.67 13.42
CA LEU A 244 30.71 -8.58 13.46
C LEU A 244 31.12 -7.17 13.88
#